data_AF-A0A0F9ALA8-F1
#
_entry.id   AF-A0A0F9ALA8-F1
#
_cell.length_a   1.000
_cell.length_b   1.000
_cell.length_c   1.000
_cell.angle_alpha   90.00
_cell.angle_beta   90.00
_cell.angle_gamma   90.00
#
_symmetry.space_group_name_H-M   'P 1'
#
loop_
_entity.id
_entity.type
_entity.pdbx_description
1 polymer ?
#
loop_
_entity_poly.entity_id
_entity_poly.type
_entity_poly.pdbx_seq_one_letter_code
_entity_poly.pdbx_strand_id
1 'polypeptide(L)'
;FKQVDIHLTTNGFRLSDLPCTIVYDEKDASNGSSNGDTYRRCGLRFGEMADEHKTGLNYFLSHFTIGLEKGRQLRPRVKNIFISARQYAVPLFIDFLLLSIALLGVQLAKRQTIELSVLYLKLFAVFYLFWLAISLIMEKYRKMFQKTFSESIVVILKSNIAMVYLVSFSVVLWSPLARVSRMQTFGACAAFLLLELAAFSLYYLFHKQSINGLKMSVKKEPTPSSTLSYPLMFIDGGLVFVAFMVMNYIKRGSLSLPPMYDHAILLLYVIWMGSALIAKKFNTSGFRTSYTAAISHCIKAAIFMGAGLGVIIFALRMFYYSRIQLFGTPAVLVGFELVLFYLYYLYSTRGRLGSDIETRAGVREIIDLNGASRDLPEEHGDCRISEPVETKLRHALEFFDPKLFKFIKGAINLKKIDRCDTALLSTDEIAEIESLDPIGHRLLVNLHKTNDVRWFNRYFLQIYRKMENRGYFVGKVHT
;
A
#
# COMPACT_ATOMS: atom_id res chain seq x y z
N PHE A 1 12.42 26.56 28.12
CA PHE A 1 11.33 27.18 27.34
C PHE A 1 10.20 27.52 28.29
N LYS A 2 9.72 28.78 28.27
CA LYS A 2 8.62 29.22 29.14
C LYS A 2 7.28 29.34 28.40
N GLN A 3 7.33 29.53 27.08
CA GLN A 3 6.17 29.69 26.21
C GLN A 3 6.38 28.92 24.90
N VAL A 4 5.29 28.43 24.31
CA VAL A 4 5.26 27.77 23.00
C VAL A 4 4.11 28.33 22.18
N ASP A 5 4.38 28.61 20.91
CA ASP A 5 3.39 28.98 19.91
C ASP A 5 3.00 27.74 19.10
N ILE A 6 1.70 27.45 19.03
CA ILE A 6 1.14 26.39 18.18
C ILE A 6 0.49 27.06 16.97
N HIS A 7 1.04 26.80 15.78
CA HIS A 7 0.52 27.31 14.52
C HIS A 7 0.22 26.17 13.55
N LEU A 8 -1.05 26.02 13.17
CA LEU A 8 -1.46 25.13 12.08
C LEU A 8 -1.60 25.94 10.80
N THR A 9 -0.68 25.70 9.87
CA THR A 9 -0.61 26.38 8.58
C THR A 9 -1.81 26.10 7.68
N THR A 10 -2.48 24.96 7.83
CA THR A 10 -3.56 24.53 6.92
C THR A 10 -4.88 25.26 7.12
N ASN A 11 -5.13 25.81 8.30
CA ASN A 11 -6.40 26.42 8.68
C ASN A 11 -6.25 27.74 9.45
N GLY A 12 -5.02 28.30 9.50
CA GLY A 12 -4.75 29.57 10.15
C GLY A 12 -4.96 29.57 11.66
N PHE A 13 -5.02 28.39 12.28
CA PHE A 13 -5.23 28.27 13.72
C PHE A 13 -3.92 28.62 14.44
N ARG A 14 -3.96 29.65 15.29
CA ARG A 14 -2.82 30.16 16.05
C ARG A 14 -3.18 30.24 17.53
N LEU A 15 -2.40 29.56 18.37
CA LEU A 15 -2.34 29.77 19.81
C LEU A 15 -0.94 30.25 20.15
N SER A 16 -0.79 31.52 20.50
CA SER A 16 0.49 32.06 20.95
C SER A 16 0.59 32.04 22.48
N ASP A 17 1.82 32.13 22.97
CA ASP A 17 2.15 32.40 24.36
C ASP A 17 1.67 31.33 25.36
N LEU A 18 1.53 30.07 24.92
CA LEU A 18 1.07 29.01 25.81
C LEU A 18 2.15 28.72 26.86
N PRO A 19 1.89 28.96 28.16
CA PRO A 19 2.86 28.68 29.20
C PRO A 19 3.10 27.17 29.25
N CYS A 20 4.33 26.75 29.03
CA CYS A 20 4.69 25.34 29.08
C CYS A 20 6.07 25.15 29.69
N THR A 21 6.24 23.97 30.27
CA THR A 21 7.50 23.49 30.84
C THR A 21 7.82 22.16 30.19
N ILE A 22 9.07 21.97 29.77
CA ILE A 22 9.52 20.66 29.29
C ILE A 22 9.66 19.75 30.50
N VAL A 23 8.98 18.63 30.46
CA VAL A 23 9.07 17.58 31.47
C VAL A 23 9.71 16.37 30.82
N TYR A 24 10.82 15.92 31.40
CA TYR A 24 11.40 14.63 31.09
C TYR A 24 10.83 13.64 32.10
N ASP A 25 10.41 12.45 31.66
CA ASP A 25 10.08 11.37 32.61
C ASP A 25 11.32 11.08 33.47
N GLU A 26 11.27 11.45 34.74
CA GLU A 26 12.23 10.97 35.73
C GLU A 26 11.99 9.47 35.90
N LYS A 27 13.06 8.69 35.69
CA LYS A 27 13.00 7.25 35.84
C LYS A 27 12.78 6.95 37.32
N ASP A 28 11.58 6.49 37.69
CA ASP A 28 11.35 5.90 39.00
C ASP A 28 12.39 4.81 39.22
N ALA A 29 13.34 5.07 40.14
CA ALA A 29 14.50 4.20 40.37
C ALA A 29 14.12 2.83 40.96
N SER A 30 12.84 2.57 41.21
CA SER A 30 12.35 1.39 41.93
C SER A 30 12.05 0.16 41.05
N ASN A 31 12.07 0.27 39.71
CA ASN A 31 11.81 -0.88 38.83
C ASN A 31 13.04 -1.26 37.98
N GLY A 32 13.89 -2.12 38.55
CA GLY A 32 15.11 -2.67 37.98
C GLY A 32 14.87 -3.65 36.82
N SER A 33 14.45 -3.13 35.67
CA SER A 33 14.52 -3.86 34.40
C SER A 33 15.81 -3.51 33.68
N SER A 34 16.79 -4.43 33.73
CA SER A 34 18.05 -4.37 33.01
C SER A 34 17.90 -5.04 31.64
N ASN A 35 17.50 -4.30 30.60
CA ASN A 35 17.93 -4.52 29.22
C ASN A 35 17.35 -3.46 28.26
N GLY A 36 18.23 -2.81 27.49
CA GLY A 36 18.00 -2.30 26.14
C GLY A 36 17.17 -1.02 25.97
N ASP A 37 17.85 0.06 25.54
CA ASP A 37 17.31 1.28 24.91
C ASP A 37 16.10 1.94 25.58
N THR A 38 16.36 2.64 26.69
CA THR A 38 15.39 3.55 27.30
C THR A 38 15.22 4.81 26.45
N TYR A 39 14.19 4.84 25.60
CA TYR A 39 13.68 6.07 25.01
C TYR A 39 13.19 7.01 26.12
N ARG A 40 13.91 8.12 26.36
CA ARG A 40 13.41 9.20 27.22
C ARG A 40 12.28 9.91 26.49
N ARG A 41 11.08 9.89 27.03
CA ARG A 41 9.97 10.70 26.51
C ARG A 41 10.15 12.13 27.00
N CYS A 42 10.21 13.06 26.06
CA CYS A 42 10.16 14.49 26.33
C CYS A 42 8.71 14.94 26.14
N GLY A 43 8.10 15.50 27.17
CA GLY A 43 6.73 16.01 27.14
C GLY A 43 6.67 17.51 27.42
N LEU A 44 5.60 18.16 26.95
CA LEU A 44 5.27 19.54 27.35
C LEU A 44 4.18 19.50 28.42
N ARG A 45 4.45 20.08 29.58
CA ARG A 45 3.47 20.32 30.64
C ARG A 45 3.03 21.77 30.56
N PHE A 46 1.77 21.99 30.19
CA PHE A 46 1.18 23.32 30.15
C PHE A 46 0.84 23.81 31.56
N GLY A 47 1.12 25.09 31.83
CA GLY A 47 0.81 25.75 33.11
C GLY A 47 -0.66 26.15 33.21
N GLU A 48 -1.00 26.95 34.23
CA GLU A 48 -2.32 27.59 34.30
C GLU A 48 -2.48 28.56 33.12
N MET A 49 -3.64 28.49 32.47
CA MET A 49 -3.96 29.24 31.26
C MET A 49 -5.36 29.84 31.38
N ALA A 50 -5.58 30.96 30.71
CA ALA A 50 -6.92 31.52 30.53
C ALA A 50 -7.86 30.51 29.85
N ASP A 51 -9.16 30.57 30.17
CA ASP A 51 -10.15 29.60 29.67
C ASP A 51 -10.26 29.58 28.13
N GLU A 52 -9.99 30.71 27.48
CA GLU A 52 -9.91 30.81 26.02
C GLU A 52 -8.79 29.95 25.44
N HIS A 53 -7.57 30.07 25.98
CA HIS A 53 -6.41 29.25 25.59
C HIS A 53 -6.62 27.77 25.90
N LYS A 54 -7.27 27.46 27.03
CA LYS A 54 -7.62 26.09 27.42
C LYS A 54 -8.62 25.46 26.43
N THR A 55 -9.59 26.23 25.97
CA THR A 55 -10.59 25.79 24.99
C THR A 55 -9.93 25.56 23.62
N GLY A 56 -9.10 26.50 23.17
CA GLY A 56 -8.33 26.38 21.93
C GLY A 56 -7.38 25.18 21.95
N LEU A 57 -6.64 24.97 23.04
CA LEU A 57 -5.72 23.84 23.17
C LEU A 57 -6.48 22.49 23.19
N ASN A 58 -7.63 22.41 23.85
CA ASN A 58 -8.47 21.21 23.83
C ASN A 58 -9.02 20.91 22.43
N TYR A 59 -9.43 21.94 21.69
CA TYR A 59 -9.85 21.80 20.30
C TYR A 59 -8.69 21.28 19.44
N PHE A 60 -7.50 21.89 19.57
CA PHE A 60 -6.29 21.45 18.89
C PHE A 60 -5.96 19.98 19.16
N LEU A 61 -5.89 19.59 20.44
CA LEU A 61 -5.56 18.22 20.84
C LEU A 61 -6.60 17.21 20.35
N SER A 62 -7.89 17.55 20.39
CA SER A 62 -8.97 16.62 19.97
C SER A 62 -9.07 16.39 18.47
N HIS A 63 -8.67 17.39 17.66
CA HIS A 63 -8.84 17.33 16.20
C HIS A 63 -7.55 17.08 15.42
N PHE A 64 -6.39 17.50 15.95
CA PHE A 64 -5.12 17.49 15.20
C PHE A 64 -4.06 16.59 15.80
N THR A 65 -4.19 16.15 17.05
CA THR A 65 -3.30 15.11 17.58
C THR A 65 -3.93 13.74 17.40
N ILE A 66 -3.24 12.85 16.69
CA ILE A 66 -3.65 11.46 16.52
C ILE A 66 -3.47 10.77 17.87
N GLY A 67 -4.52 10.79 18.70
CA GLY A 67 -4.64 9.90 19.85
C GLY A 67 -3.87 10.29 21.10
N LEU A 68 -3.90 11.56 21.53
CA LEU A 68 -3.74 11.84 22.97
C LEU A 68 -5.07 11.49 23.68
N GLU A 69 -5.23 10.20 24.00
CA GLU A 69 -6.24 9.75 24.97
C GLU A 69 -6.04 10.55 26.26
N LYS A 70 -6.88 11.55 26.49
CA LYS A 70 -7.05 12.28 27.75
C LYS A 70 -6.97 11.30 28.91
N GLY A 71 -5.85 11.30 29.65
CA GLY A 71 -5.72 10.77 31.01
C GLY A 71 -6.57 9.54 31.30
N ARG A 72 -6.62 8.58 30.38
CA ARG A 72 -7.29 7.31 30.63
C ARG A 72 -6.27 6.58 31.47
N GLN A 73 -6.48 6.59 32.79
CA GLN A 73 -5.90 5.59 33.69
C GLN A 73 -5.83 4.29 32.88
N LEU A 74 -4.65 3.68 32.82
CA LEU A 74 -4.41 2.34 32.29
C LEU A 74 -5.26 1.32 33.08
N ARG A 75 -6.59 1.41 32.96
CA ARG A 75 -7.49 0.30 33.20
C ARG A 75 -7.22 -0.67 32.06
N PRO A 76 -6.97 -1.94 32.38
CA PRO A 76 -6.35 -2.87 31.45
C PRO A 76 -7.23 -3.01 30.20
N ARG A 77 -6.60 -2.86 29.02
CA ARG A 77 -7.13 -3.14 27.67
C ARG A 77 -7.94 -4.45 27.59
N VAL A 78 -7.71 -5.36 28.52
CA VAL A 78 -8.42 -6.63 28.71
C VAL A 78 -9.94 -6.43 28.89
N LYS A 79 -10.42 -5.39 29.61
CA LYS A 79 -11.87 -5.22 29.83
C LYS A 79 -12.66 -4.87 28.56
N ASN A 80 -12.06 -4.15 27.61
CA ASN A 80 -12.74 -3.83 26.35
C ASN A 80 -12.77 -5.02 25.37
N ILE A 81 -11.81 -5.95 25.46
CA ILE A 81 -11.79 -7.18 24.66
C ILE A 81 -12.96 -8.10 25.06
N PHE A 82 -13.22 -8.24 26.37
CA PHE A 82 -14.31 -9.11 26.85
C PHE A 82 -15.71 -8.59 26.53
N ILE A 83 -15.94 -7.27 26.62
CA ILE A 83 -17.24 -6.68 26.25
C ILE A 83 -17.49 -6.82 24.74
N SER A 84 -16.45 -6.70 23.93
CA SER A 84 -16.52 -6.87 22.48
C SER A 84 -16.82 -8.33 22.09
N ALA A 85 -16.21 -9.32 22.76
CA ALA A 85 -16.45 -10.74 22.50
C ALA A 85 -17.92 -11.15 22.73
N ARG A 86 -18.54 -10.66 23.81
CA ARG A 86 -19.94 -10.99 24.14
C ARG A 86 -20.93 -10.45 23.10
N GLN A 87 -20.66 -9.28 22.53
CA GLN A 87 -21.52 -8.69 21.49
C GLN A 87 -21.49 -9.47 20.17
N TYR A 88 -20.40 -10.17 19.86
CA TYR A 88 -20.29 -10.96 18.63
C TYR A 88 -20.69 -12.43 18.78
N ALA A 89 -20.77 -12.94 20.01
CA ALA A 89 -21.14 -14.34 20.27
C ALA A 89 -22.57 -14.68 19.82
N VAL A 90 -23.54 -13.78 20.04
CA VAL A 90 -24.94 -14.03 19.67
C VAL A 90 -25.14 -14.08 18.14
N PRO A 91 -24.66 -13.11 17.33
CA PRO A 91 -24.72 -13.20 15.88
C PRO A 91 -24.00 -14.42 15.32
N LEU A 92 -22.83 -14.77 15.86
CA LEU A 92 -22.08 -15.97 15.48
C LEU A 92 -22.89 -17.26 15.73
N PHE A 93 -23.57 -17.35 16.87
CA PHE A 93 -24.41 -18.50 17.20
C PHE A 93 -25.63 -18.61 16.29
N ILE A 94 -26.30 -17.48 15.99
CA ILE A 94 -27.43 -17.46 15.05
C ILE A 94 -26.97 -17.96 13.67
N ASP A 95 -25.85 -17.44 13.19
CA ASP A 95 -25.29 -17.80 11.87
C ASP A 95 -24.90 -19.29 11.81
N PHE A 96 -24.37 -19.86 12.90
CA PHE A 96 -24.12 -21.30 13.05
C PHE A 96 -25.42 -22.13 12.95
N LEU A 97 -26.50 -21.67 13.59
CA LEU A 97 -27.81 -22.33 13.50
C LEU A 97 -28.36 -22.26 12.07
N LEU A 98 -28.25 -21.12 11.38
CA LEU A 98 -28.66 -20.98 9.99
C LEU A 98 -27.90 -21.94 9.08
N LEU A 99 -26.58 -22.11 9.28
CA LEU A 99 -25.78 -23.06 8.52
C LEU A 99 -26.23 -24.50 8.77
N SER A 100 -26.52 -24.84 10.02
CA SER A 100 -27.00 -26.16 10.41
C SER A 100 -28.36 -26.48 9.78
N ILE A 101 -29.29 -25.50 9.80
CA ILE A 101 -30.60 -25.60 9.16
C ILE A 101 -30.44 -25.75 7.64
N ALA A 102 -29.55 -24.99 7.00
CA ALA A 102 -29.29 -25.11 5.57
C ALA A 102 -28.77 -26.51 5.20
N LEU A 103 -27.78 -27.02 5.95
CA LEU A 103 -27.17 -28.32 5.69
C LEU A 103 -28.18 -29.47 5.87
N LEU A 104 -28.95 -29.45 6.96
CA LEU A 104 -29.99 -30.45 7.23
C LEU A 104 -31.17 -30.33 6.24
N GLY A 105 -31.62 -29.11 5.94
CA GLY A 105 -32.73 -28.86 5.03
C GLY A 105 -32.44 -29.38 3.62
N VAL A 106 -31.24 -29.13 3.09
CA VAL A 106 -30.86 -29.64 1.77
C VAL A 106 -30.67 -31.17 1.80
N GLN A 107 -30.17 -31.73 2.90
CA GLN A 107 -30.06 -33.19 3.07
C GLN A 107 -31.44 -33.85 3.06
N LEU A 108 -32.39 -33.30 3.82
CA LEU A 108 -33.78 -33.74 3.89
C LEU A 108 -34.46 -33.63 2.53
N ALA A 109 -34.34 -32.48 1.85
CA ALA A 109 -34.92 -32.27 0.53
C ALA A 109 -34.39 -33.28 -0.50
N LYS A 110 -33.11 -33.67 -0.38
CA LYS A 110 -32.44 -34.52 -1.36
C LYS A 110 -32.58 -36.03 -1.09
N ARG A 111 -32.61 -36.45 0.17
CA ARG A 111 -32.61 -37.88 0.55
C ARG A 111 -33.89 -38.36 1.19
N GLN A 112 -34.77 -37.46 1.63
CA GLN A 112 -35.99 -37.77 2.38
C GLN A 112 -35.74 -38.54 3.70
N THR A 113 -34.49 -38.65 4.16
CA THR A 113 -34.10 -39.36 5.38
C THR A 113 -33.20 -38.49 6.25
N ILE A 114 -33.35 -38.58 7.57
CA ILE A 114 -32.51 -37.87 8.55
C ILE A 114 -31.16 -38.56 8.77
N GLU A 115 -31.01 -39.83 8.38
CA GLU A 115 -29.79 -40.60 8.61
C GLU A 115 -28.57 -39.97 7.91
N LEU A 116 -27.62 -39.47 8.72
CA LEU A 116 -26.37 -38.91 8.24
C LEU A 116 -25.36 -40.02 7.99
N SER A 117 -25.05 -40.26 6.71
CA SER A 117 -23.90 -41.10 6.40
C SER A 117 -22.59 -40.40 6.83
N VAL A 118 -21.59 -41.20 7.20
CA VAL A 118 -20.25 -40.73 7.63
C VAL A 118 -19.64 -39.73 6.64
N LEU A 119 -19.94 -39.87 5.36
CA LEU A 119 -19.44 -39.01 4.30
C LEU A 119 -20.05 -37.59 4.35
N TYR A 120 -21.32 -37.45 4.73
CA TYR A 120 -21.95 -36.13 4.96
C TYR A 120 -21.52 -35.51 6.27
N LEU A 121 -21.27 -36.32 7.30
CA LEU A 121 -20.73 -35.80 8.56
C LEU A 121 -19.35 -35.16 8.34
N LYS A 122 -18.49 -35.79 7.52
CA LYS A 122 -17.22 -35.19 7.07
C LYS A 122 -17.44 -33.90 6.27
N LEU A 123 -18.42 -33.87 5.37
CA LEU A 123 -18.76 -32.66 4.63
C LEU A 123 -19.23 -31.53 5.55
N PHE A 124 -20.10 -31.82 6.51
CA PHE A 124 -20.61 -30.84 7.47
C PHE A 124 -19.47 -30.24 8.30
N ALA A 125 -18.54 -31.08 8.77
CA ALA A 125 -17.35 -30.62 9.47
C ALA A 125 -16.51 -29.64 8.61
N VAL A 126 -16.35 -29.92 7.31
CA VAL A 126 -15.68 -29.00 6.37
C VAL A 126 -16.42 -27.67 6.23
N PHE A 127 -17.75 -27.69 6.15
CA PHE A 127 -18.56 -26.47 6.12
C PHE A 127 -18.39 -25.63 7.38
N TYR A 128 -18.50 -26.25 8.57
CA TYR A 128 -18.34 -25.52 9.84
C TYR A 128 -16.94 -24.93 10.00
N LEU A 129 -15.90 -25.67 9.61
CA LEU A 129 -14.52 -25.20 9.67
C LEU A 129 -14.32 -23.95 8.81
N PHE A 130 -14.75 -23.98 7.54
CA PHE A 130 -14.57 -22.85 6.64
C PHE A 130 -15.50 -21.68 6.96
N TRP A 131 -16.73 -21.94 7.38
CA TRP A 131 -17.62 -20.90 7.88
C TRP A 131 -16.97 -20.13 9.03
N LEU A 132 -16.45 -20.83 10.03
CA LEU A 132 -15.79 -20.20 11.17
C LEU A 132 -14.56 -19.39 10.72
N ALA A 133 -13.70 -19.99 9.89
CA ALA A 133 -12.50 -19.33 9.38
C ALA A 133 -12.83 -18.05 8.59
N ILE A 134 -13.81 -18.10 7.68
CA ILE A 134 -14.23 -16.93 6.90
C ILE A 134 -14.84 -15.86 7.79
N SER A 135 -15.71 -16.23 8.72
CA SER A 135 -16.35 -15.30 9.66
C SER A 135 -15.33 -14.53 10.49
N LEU A 136 -14.25 -15.21 10.91
CA LEU A 136 -13.12 -14.59 11.64
C LEU A 136 -12.26 -13.70 10.72
N ILE A 137 -11.77 -14.22 9.59
CA ILE A 137 -10.86 -13.49 8.67
C ILE A 137 -11.53 -12.23 8.11
N MET A 138 -12.80 -12.32 7.74
CA MET A 138 -13.54 -11.20 7.18
C MET A 138 -14.03 -10.22 8.25
N GLU A 139 -13.95 -10.59 9.53
CA GLU A 139 -14.56 -9.87 10.65
C GLU A 139 -16.03 -9.57 10.35
N LYS A 140 -16.73 -10.59 9.84
CA LYS A 140 -18.06 -10.49 9.20
C LYS A 140 -19.02 -9.67 10.06
N TYR A 141 -19.14 -10.02 11.35
CA TYR A 141 -20.07 -9.38 12.26
C TYR A 141 -19.67 -7.95 12.64
N ARG A 142 -18.37 -7.66 12.83
CA ARG A 142 -17.91 -6.29 13.13
C ARG A 142 -18.30 -5.32 12.02
N LYS A 143 -18.03 -5.71 10.77
CA LYS A 143 -18.34 -4.88 9.59
C LYS A 143 -19.84 -4.78 9.34
N MET A 144 -20.60 -5.85 9.60
CA MET A 144 -22.04 -5.88 9.37
C MET A 144 -22.81 -4.84 10.21
N PHE A 145 -22.41 -4.62 11.47
CA PHE A 145 -23.10 -3.66 12.36
C PHE A 145 -22.65 -2.21 12.19
N GLN A 146 -21.48 -1.96 11.57
CA GLN A 146 -20.95 -0.62 11.39
C GLN A 146 -21.35 0.03 10.06
N LYS A 147 -21.90 -0.75 9.12
CA LYS A 147 -22.07 -0.35 7.73
C LYS A 147 -23.53 -0.16 7.34
N THR A 148 -23.74 0.53 6.22
CA THR A 148 -25.05 0.66 5.59
C THR A 148 -25.60 -0.70 5.16
N PHE A 149 -26.93 -0.82 5.07
CA PHE A 149 -27.61 -2.06 4.66
C PHE A 149 -27.02 -2.69 3.38
N SER A 150 -26.79 -1.86 2.35
CA SER A 150 -26.22 -2.30 1.07
C SER A 150 -24.79 -2.83 1.24
N GLU A 151 -23.96 -2.14 2.02
CA GLU A 151 -22.60 -2.60 2.29
C GLU A 151 -22.56 -3.91 3.09
N SER A 152 -23.49 -4.09 4.03
CA SER A 152 -23.62 -5.34 4.80
C SER A 152 -24.06 -6.51 3.93
N ILE A 153 -24.97 -6.31 2.97
CA ILE A 153 -25.31 -7.31 1.95
C ILE A 153 -24.05 -7.69 1.14
N VAL A 154 -23.24 -6.72 0.75
CA VAL A 154 -21.99 -7.00 0.02
C VAL A 154 -21.01 -7.82 0.86
N VAL A 155 -20.94 -7.59 2.18
CA VAL A 155 -20.12 -8.41 3.09
C VAL A 155 -20.64 -9.84 3.16
N ILE A 156 -21.96 -10.03 3.30
CA ILE A 156 -22.62 -11.35 3.31
C ILE A 156 -22.39 -12.11 2.01
N LEU A 157 -22.56 -11.44 0.87
CA LEU A 157 -22.34 -12.06 -0.44
C LEU A 157 -20.87 -12.48 -0.61
N LYS A 158 -19.94 -11.61 -0.21
CA LYS A 158 -18.50 -11.92 -0.26
C LYS A 158 -18.12 -13.11 0.63
N SER A 159 -18.67 -13.22 1.84
CA SER A 159 -18.38 -14.36 2.73
C SER A 159 -18.94 -15.67 2.16
N ASN A 160 -20.15 -15.66 1.58
CA ASN A 160 -20.74 -16.85 0.98
C ASN A 160 -20.01 -17.29 -0.29
N ILE A 161 -19.61 -16.35 -1.15
CA ILE A 161 -18.78 -16.65 -2.32
C ILE A 161 -17.45 -17.29 -1.88
N ALA A 162 -16.80 -16.73 -0.86
CA ALA A 162 -15.59 -17.32 -0.28
C ALA A 162 -15.83 -18.73 0.26
N MET A 163 -16.98 -18.97 0.89
CA MET A 163 -17.35 -20.30 1.41
C MET A 163 -17.54 -21.31 0.28
N VAL A 164 -18.27 -20.94 -0.78
CA VAL A 164 -18.45 -21.78 -1.98
C VAL A 164 -17.09 -22.17 -2.56
N TYR A 165 -16.17 -21.21 -2.64
CA TYR A 165 -14.81 -21.46 -3.12
C TYR A 165 -14.04 -22.45 -2.24
N LEU A 166 -13.96 -22.21 -0.93
CA LEU A 166 -13.18 -23.07 -0.03
C LEU A 166 -13.76 -24.49 0.10
N VAL A 167 -15.09 -24.60 0.18
CA VAL A 167 -15.76 -25.89 0.25
C VAL A 167 -15.57 -26.66 -1.06
N SER A 168 -15.81 -26.04 -2.22
CA SER A 168 -15.64 -26.71 -3.52
C SER A 168 -14.20 -27.16 -3.73
N PHE A 169 -13.24 -26.28 -3.43
CA PHE A 169 -11.81 -26.59 -3.47
C PHE A 169 -11.47 -27.81 -2.60
N SER A 170 -11.96 -27.83 -1.36
CA SER A 170 -11.67 -28.93 -0.42
C SER A 170 -12.35 -30.23 -0.81
N VAL A 171 -13.55 -30.18 -1.38
CA VAL A 171 -14.26 -31.35 -1.91
C VAL A 171 -13.48 -31.97 -3.08
N VAL A 172 -12.85 -31.15 -3.94
CA VAL A 172 -12.03 -31.64 -5.06
C VAL A 172 -10.70 -32.23 -4.59
N LEU A 173 -10.05 -31.60 -3.60
CA LEU A 173 -8.80 -32.10 -3.05
C LEU A 173 -8.98 -33.39 -2.24
N TRP A 174 -10.05 -33.47 -1.44
CA TRP A 174 -10.28 -34.61 -0.56
C TRP A 174 -11.03 -35.73 -1.31
N SER A 175 -10.29 -36.72 -1.80
CA SER A 175 -10.82 -37.77 -2.68
C SER A 175 -12.12 -38.46 -2.20
N PRO A 176 -12.29 -38.79 -0.90
CA PRO A 176 -13.57 -39.26 -0.37
C PRO A 176 -14.77 -38.32 -0.61
N LEU A 177 -14.60 -37.00 -0.48
CA LEU A 177 -15.67 -36.02 -0.59
C LEU A 177 -16.10 -35.78 -2.04
N ALA A 178 -15.27 -36.11 -3.03
CA ALA A 178 -15.64 -35.98 -4.45
C ALA A 178 -16.86 -36.83 -4.87
N ARG A 179 -17.27 -37.80 -4.04
CA ARG A 179 -18.50 -38.60 -4.25
C ARG A 179 -19.77 -37.89 -3.75
N VAL A 180 -19.64 -36.80 -3.00
CA VAL A 180 -20.77 -35.99 -2.55
C VAL A 180 -21.50 -35.43 -3.77
N SER A 181 -22.83 -35.40 -3.70
CA SER A 181 -23.62 -34.80 -4.76
C SER A 181 -23.43 -33.28 -4.81
N ARG A 182 -23.15 -32.75 -6.00
CA ARG A 182 -23.03 -31.32 -6.29
C ARG A 182 -24.23 -30.51 -5.79
N MET A 183 -25.44 -31.06 -5.95
CA MET A 183 -26.68 -30.43 -5.47
C MET A 183 -26.68 -30.27 -3.95
N GLN A 184 -26.06 -31.20 -3.21
CA GLN A 184 -25.92 -31.04 -1.75
C GLN A 184 -24.99 -29.87 -1.43
N THR A 185 -23.80 -29.85 -2.02
CA THR A 185 -22.77 -28.84 -1.68
C THR A 185 -23.21 -27.44 -2.09
N PHE A 186 -23.60 -27.25 -3.36
CA PHE A 186 -24.03 -25.94 -3.84
C PHE A 186 -25.41 -25.55 -3.30
N GLY A 187 -26.31 -26.53 -3.14
CA GLY A 187 -27.62 -26.30 -2.52
C GLY A 187 -27.49 -25.83 -1.08
N ALA A 188 -26.58 -26.42 -0.28
CA ALA A 188 -26.34 -25.98 1.09
C ALA A 188 -25.78 -24.55 1.14
N CYS A 189 -24.80 -24.21 0.29
CA CYS A 189 -24.30 -22.83 0.20
C CYS A 189 -25.41 -21.83 -0.22
N ALA A 190 -26.24 -22.19 -1.19
CA ALA A 190 -27.31 -21.32 -1.67
C ALA A 190 -28.41 -21.14 -0.61
N ALA A 191 -28.85 -22.23 0.03
CA ALA A 191 -29.82 -22.19 1.12
C ALA A 191 -29.27 -21.36 2.29
N PHE A 192 -28.00 -21.51 2.62
CA PHE A 192 -27.35 -20.73 3.68
C PHE A 192 -27.31 -19.23 3.35
N LEU A 193 -26.91 -18.84 2.14
CA LEU A 193 -26.94 -17.43 1.70
C LEU A 193 -28.36 -16.83 1.80
N LEU A 194 -29.37 -17.57 1.35
CA LEU A 194 -30.76 -17.10 1.42
C LEU A 194 -31.24 -16.93 2.87
N LEU A 195 -30.92 -17.88 3.75
CA LEU A 195 -31.24 -17.80 5.17
C LEU A 195 -30.52 -16.64 5.86
N GLU A 196 -29.24 -16.42 5.57
CA GLU A 196 -28.49 -15.26 6.09
C GLU A 196 -29.08 -13.93 5.62
N LEU A 197 -29.39 -13.80 4.32
CA LEU A 197 -29.99 -12.58 3.77
C LEU A 197 -31.38 -12.31 4.38
N ALA A 198 -32.18 -13.36 4.57
CA ALA A 198 -33.50 -13.26 5.21
C ALA A 198 -33.37 -12.83 6.68
N ALA A 199 -32.50 -13.49 7.45
CA ALA A 199 -32.26 -13.16 8.85
C ALA A 199 -31.70 -11.74 9.03
N PHE A 200 -30.75 -11.32 8.17
CA PHE A 200 -30.21 -9.96 8.19
C PHE A 200 -31.27 -8.92 7.80
N SER A 201 -32.11 -9.22 6.81
CA SER A 201 -33.21 -8.34 6.40
C SER A 201 -34.25 -8.18 7.50
N LEU A 202 -34.63 -9.26 8.17
CA LEU A 202 -35.51 -9.24 9.35
C LEU A 202 -34.90 -8.43 10.49
N TYR A 203 -33.63 -8.70 10.83
CA TYR A 203 -32.91 -7.94 11.86
C TYR A 203 -32.91 -6.44 11.55
N TYR A 204 -32.62 -6.06 10.30
CA TYR A 204 -32.61 -4.67 9.89
C TYR A 204 -34.02 -4.06 9.99
N LEU A 205 -35.07 -4.76 9.54
CA LEU A 205 -36.45 -4.27 9.63
C LEU A 205 -36.87 -3.96 11.08
N PHE A 206 -36.53 -4.83 12.04
CA PHE A 206 -36.86 -4.62 13.45
C PHE A 206 -36.01 -3.54 14.13
N HIS A 207 -34.79 -3.28 13.66
CA HIS A 207 -33.86 -2.36 14.33
C HIS A 207 -33.65 -1.01 13.60
N LYS A 208 -34.23 -0.84 12.40
CA LYS A 208 -34.12 0.36 11.54
C LYS A 208 -34.54 1.66 12.24
N GLN A 209 -35.37 1.59 13.27
CA GLN A 209 -35.91 2.76 13.96
C GLN A 209 -34.88 3.53 14.80
N SER A 210 -33.76 2.91 15.20
CA SER A 210 -32.77 3.54 16.09
C SER A 210 -31.58 4.21 15.38
N ILE A 211 -31.33 3.94 14.09
CA ILE A 211 -30.04 4.26 13.44
C ILE A 211 -30.11 5.47 12.48
N ASN A 212 -31.29 5.98 12.17
CA ASN A 212 -31.45 7.11 11.23
C ASN A 212 -30.87 8.45 11.72
N GLY A 213 -30.44 8.57 12.99
CA GLY A 213 -29.95 9.83 13.57
C GLY A 213 -28.50 10.21 13.27
N LEU A 214 -27.65 9.29 12.78
CA LEU A 214 -26.20 9.54 12.65
C LEU A 214 -25.66 9.28 11.23
N LYS A 215 -26.18 9.99 10.23
CA LYS A 215 -25.56 10.01 8.90
C LYS A 215 -24.31 10.89 8.92
N MET A 216 -23.17 10.36 9.39
CA MET A 216 -21.88 10.97 9.04
C MET A 216 -21.61 10.71 7.56
N SER A 217 -21.69 11.78 6.77
CA SER A 217 -21.25 11.81 5.38
C SER A 217 -19.73 11.61 5.35
N VAL A 218 -19.30 10.35 5.20
CA VAL A 218 -17.90 10.05 4.89
C VAL A 218 -17.70 10.42 3.42
N LYS A 219 -17.09 11.57 3.17
CA LYS A 219 -16.63 11.99 1.84
C LYS A 219 -15.68 10.91 1.33
N LYS A 220 -16.16 10.09 0.39
CA LYS A 220 -15.35 9.07 -0.26
C LYS A 220 -14.40 9.78 -1.21
N GLU A 221 -13.11 9.80 -0.87
CA GLU A 221 -12.11 10.32 -1.79
C GLU A 221 -12.19 9.57 -3.13
N PRO A 222 -12.15 10.30 -4.26
CA PRO A 222 -12.18 9.68 -5.57
C PRO A 222 -10.95 8.80 -5.71
N THR A 223 -11.17 7.48 -5.75
CA THR A 223 -10.09 6.53 -6.01
C THR A 223 -9.54 6.83 -7.40
N PRO A 224 -8.22 7.06 -7.55
CA PRO A 224 -7.62 7.38 -8.83
C PRO A 224 -7.96 6.31 -9.87
N SER A 225 -8.32 6.73 -11.07
CA SER A 225 -8.65 5.84 -12.18
C SER A 225 -7.42 4.99 -12.52
N SER A 226 -7.52 3.68 -12.30
CA SER A 226 -6.47 2.73 -12.60
C SER A 226 -6.39 2.49 -14.11
N THR A 227 -5.29 2.88 -14.75
CA THR A 227 -5.00 2.48 -16.13
C THR A 227 -4.49 1.04 -16.16
N LEU A 228 -5.07 0.22 -17.04
CA LEU A 228 -4.69 -1.19 -17.19
C LEU A 228 -3.44 -1.29 -18.08
N SER A 229 -2.42 -2.04 -17.65
CA SER A 229 -1.22 -2.27 -18.47
C SER A 229 -1.36 -3.53 -19.33
N TYR A 230 -1.64 -3.34 -20.62
CA TYR A 230 -1.68 -4.42 -21.61
C TYR A 230 -0.38 -5.24 -21.75
N PRO A 231 0.84 -4.67 -21.79
CA PRO A 231 2.05 -5.49 -21.96
C PRO A 231 2.28 -6.43 -20.77
N LEU A 232 1.96 -6.00 -19.56
CA LEU A 232 2.04 -6.86 -18.37
C LEU A 232 1.06 -8.03 -18.45
N MET A 233 -0.14 -7.80 -18.99
CA MET A 233 -1.13 -8.84 -19.23
C MET A 233 -0.65 -9.90 -20.23
N PHE A 234 0.02 -9.51 -21.32
CA PHE A 234 0.56 -10.48 -22.29
C PHE A 234 1.72 -11.29 -21.73
N ILE A 235 2.66 -10.65 -21.01
CA ILE A 235 3.78 -11.34 -20.36
C ILE A 235 3.25 -12.37 -19.36
N ASP A 236 2.30 -11.96 -18.51
CA ASP A 236 1.69 -12.81 -17.51
C ASP A 236 0.87 -13.96 -18.14
N GLY A 237 0.18 -13.69 -19.24
CA GLY A 237 -0.48 -14.73 -20.04
C GLY A 237 0.51 -15.75 -20.61
N GLY A 238 1.70 -15.32 -21.02
CA GLY A 238 2.79 -16.22 -21.41
C GLY A 238 3.28 -17.07 -20.24
N LEU A 239 3.39 -16.50 -19.04
CA LEU A 239 3.79 -17.25 -17.83
C LEU A 239 2.78 -18.32 -17.46
N VAL A 240 1.48 -18.10 -17.65
CA VAL A 240 0.45 -19.13 -17.41
C VAL A 240 0.71 -20.36 -18.29
N PHE A 241 1.02 -20.15 -19.57
CA PHE A 241 1.37 -21.25 -20.48
C PHE A 241 2.64 -21.97 -20.02
N VAL A 242 3.71 -21.22 -19.72
CA VAL A 242 4.97 -21.81 -19.27
C VAL A 242 4.78 -22.59 -17.96
N ALA A 243 4.04 -22.05 -17.00
CA ALA A 243 3.72 -22.72 -15.74
C ALA A 243 2.94 -24.02 -15.97
N PHE A 244 1.98 -24.02 -16.90
CA PHE A 244 1.23 -25.21 -17.25
C PHE A 244 2.13 -26.28 -17.88
N MET A 245 3.03 -25.89 -18.78
CA MET A 245 3.98 -26.80 -19.44
C MET A 245 4.99 -27.37 -18.44
N VAL A 246 5.48 -26.56 -17.50
CA VAL A 246 6.35 -27.02 -16.41
C VAL A 246 5.62 -28.03 -15.53
N MET A 247 4.36 -27.77 -15.17
CA MET A 247 3.56 -28.75 -14.42
C MET A 247 3.25 -30.02 -15.21
N ASN A 248 3.05 -29.91 -16.53
CA ASN A 248 2.90 -31.06 -17.41
C ASN A 248 4.17 -31.92 -17.42
N TYR A 249 5.35 -31.27 -17.55
CA TYR A 249 6.65 -31.93 -17.50
C TYR A 249 6.90 -32.60 -16.16
N ILE A 250 6.68 -31.91 -15.03
CA ILE A 250 6.83 -32.49 -13.69
C ILE A 250 5.93 -33.73 -13.52
N LYS A 251 4.69 -33.68 -14.03
CA LYS A 251 3.73 -34.77 -13.84
C LYS A 251 3.95 -35.96 -14.79
N ARG A 252 4.42 -35.73 -16.01
CA ARG A 252 4.43 -36.74 -17.09
C ARG A 252 5.82 -37.03 -17.66
N GLY A 253 6.83 -36.23 -17.37
CA GLY A 253 8.17 -36.34 -17.93
C GLY A 253 8.29 -35.94 -19.41
N SER A 254 7.22 -35.41 -20.02
CA SER A 254 7.18 -35.03 -21.44
C SER A 254 6.47 -33.68 -21.63
N LEU A 255 6.88 -32.94 -22.67
CA LEU A 255 6.23 -31.70 -23.12
C LEU A 255 5.05 -31.97 -24.07
N SER A 256 4.86 -33.20 -24.54
CA SER A 256 3.71 -33.55 -25.37
C SER A 256 2.41 -33.44 -24.55
N LEU A 257 1.47 -32.60 -25.02
CA LEU A 257 0.17 -32.47 -24.39
C LEU A 257 -0.68 -33.73 -24.68
N PRO A 258 -1.25 -34.38 -23.65
CA PRO A 258 -2.21 -35.44 -23.87
C PRO A 258 -3.45 -34.91 -24.62
N PRO A 259 -4.17 -35.78 -25.35
CA PRO A 259 -5.44 -35.40 -25.94
C PRO A 259 -6.38 -34.84 -24.86
N MET A 260 -7.17 -33.83 -25.19
CA MET A 260 -8.09 -33.07 -24.31
C MET A 260 -7.43 -32.05 -23.35
N TYR A 261 -6.09 -31.98 -23.23
CA TYR A 261 -5.45 -30.98 -22.35
C TYR A 261 -5.43 -29.56 -22.94
N ASP A 262 -5.74 -29.42 -24.22
CA ASP A 262 -6.06 -28.16 -24.88
C ASP A 262 -7.24 -27.43 -24.21
N HIS A 263 -8.31 -28.16 -23.86
CA HIS A 263 -9.46 -27.61 -23.15
C HIS A 263 -9.10 -27.17 -21.73
N ALA A 264 -8.21 -27.92 -21.05
CA ALA A 264 -7.73 -27.55 -19.72
C ALA A 264 -6.90 -26.26 -19.74
N ILE A 265 -6.07 -26.03 -20.76
CA ILE A 265 -5.29 -24.79 -20.89
C ILE A 265 -6.21 -23.60 -21.16
N LEU A 266 -7.22 -23.77 -22.02
CA LEU A 266 -8.20 -22.73 -22.32
C LEU A 266 -9.00 -22.34 -21.07
N LEU A 267 -9.47 -23.35 -20.33
CA LEU A 267 -10.15 -23.15 -19.05
C LEU A 267 -9.27 -22.35 -18.07
N LEU A 268 -7.99 -22.71 -18.00
CA LEU A 268 -7.02 -22.04 -17.14
C LEU A 268 -6.86 -20.56 -17.52
N TYR A 269 -6.80 -20.23 -18.81
CA TYR A 269 -6.72 -18.86 -19.29
C TYR A 269 -7.96 -18.02 -18.96
N VAL A 270 -9.16 -18.59 -19.15
CA VAL A 270 -10.41 -17.89 -18.82
C VAL A 270 -10.46 -17.55 -17.33
N ILE A 271 -10.11 -18.51 -16.46
CA ILE A 271 -10.11 -18.31 -15.01
C ILE A 271 -9.00 -17.35 -14.59
N TRP A 272 -7.79 -17.50 -15.14
CA TRP A 272 -6.67 -16.61 -14.89
C TRP A 272 -7.04 -15.16 -15.19
N MET A 273 -7.57 -14.89 -16.39
CA MET A 273 -7.96 -13.54 -16.81
C MET A 273 -8.99 -12.95 -15.84
N GLY A 274 -10.05 -13.70 -15.52
CA GLY A 274 -11.06 -13.26 -14.55
C GLY A 274 -10.46 -12.97 -13.17
N SER A 275 -9.61 -13.86 -12.68
CA SER A 275 -8.95 -13.71 -11.37
C SER A 275 -8.00 -12.51 -11.30
N ALA A 276 -7.26 -12.24 -12.38
CA ALA A 276 -6.32 -11.14 -12.47
C ALA A 276 -7.04 -9.78 -12.51
N LEU A 277 -8.18 -9.70 -13.22
CA LEU A 277 -9.03 -8.50 -13.26
C LEU A 277 -9.66 -8.22 -11.88
N ILE A 278 -10.21 -9.23 -11.21
CA ILE A 278 -10.80 -9.09 -9.86
C ILE A 278 -9.74 -8.67 -8.84
N ALA A 279 -8.54 -9.26 -8.91
CA ALA A 279 -7.43 -8.92 -8.02
C ALA A 279 -6.78 -7.58 -8.35
N LYS A 280 -7.17 -6.93 -9.46
CA LYS A 280 -6.55 -5.71 -10.03
C LYS A 280 -5.04 -5.88 -10.25
N LYS A 281 -4.62 -7.08 -10.66
CA LYS A 281 -3.20 -7.45 -10.80
C LYS A 281 -2.46 -6.55 -11.81
N PHE A 282 -3.14 -6.12 -12.87
CA PHE A 282 -2.54 -5.30 -13.93
C PHE A 282 -2.56 -3.79 -13.67
N ASN A 283 -2.94 -3.35 -12.47
CA ASN A 283 -2.94 -1.94 -12.11
C ASN A 283 -1.53 -1.48 -11.72
N THR A 284 -0.93 -0.63 -12.55
CA THR A 284 0.46 -0.14 -12.38
C THR A 284 0.64 0.79 -11.19
N SER A 285 -0.44 1.41 -10.68
CA SER A 285 -0.33 2.40 -9.60
C SER A 285 0.16 1.81 -8.27
N GLY A 286 -0.15 0.54 -8.00
CA GLY A 286 0.27 -0.15 -6.77
C GLY A 286 1.74 -0.58 -6.77
N PHE A 287 2.38 -0.68 -7.93
CA PHE A 287 3.77 -1.13 -8.04
C PHE A 287 4.78 -0.09 -7.57
N ARG A 288 4.40 1.20 -7.59
CA ARG A 288 5.30 2.29 -7.21
C ARG A 288 5.47 2.46 -5.71
N THR A 289 4.47 2.10 -4.90
CA THR A 289 4.44 2.42 -3.47
C THR A 289 5.09 1.36 -2.59
N SER A 290 4.95 0.06 -2.90
CA SER A 290 5.61 -1.00 -2.13
C SER A 290 5.64 -2.35 -2.87
N TYR A 291 6.78 -3.03 -2.79
CA TYR A 291 6.96 -4.42 -3.27
C TYR A 291 5.94 -5.39 -2.66
N THR A 292 5.60 -5.18 -1.39
CA THR A 292 4.65 -6.05 -0.67
C THR A 292 3.21 -5.94 -1.21
N ALA A 293 2.82 -4.75 -1.69
CA ALA A 293 1.51 -4.52 -2.26
C ALA A 293 1.34 -5.29 -3.58
N ALA A 294 2.35 -5.23 -4.45
CA ALA A 294 2.40 -5.98 -5.70
C ALA A 294 2.25 -7.50 -5.48
N ILE A 295 3.02 -8.06 -4.54
CA ILE A 295 2.93 -9.47 -4.17
C ILE A 295 1.53 -9.83 -3.67
N SER A 296 0.92 -8.97 -2.86
CA SER A 296 -0.43 -9.20 -2.33
C SER A 296 -1.46 -9.39 -3.44
N HIS A 297 -1.39 -8.61 -4.52
CA HIS A 297 -2.28 -8.75 -5.68
C HIS A 297 -2.08 -10.07 -6.42
N CYS A 298 -0.83 -10.51 -6.55
CA CYS A 298 -0.46 -11.75 -7.22
C CYS A 298 -0.94 -12.98 -6.45
N ILE A 299 -0.68 -13.02 -5.14
CA ILE A 299 -1.17 -14.08 -4.25
C ILE A 299 -2.70 -14.12 -4.27
N LYS A 300 -3.37 -12.96 -4.22
CA LYS A 300 -4.85 -12.88 -4.32
C LYS A 300 -5.36 -13.45 -5.64
N ALA A 301 -4.74 -13.09 -6.76
CA ALA A 301 -5.11 -13.61 -8.08
C ALA A 301 -4.97 -15.14 -8.12
N ALA A 302 -3.86 -15.69 -7.65
CA ALA A 302 -3.63 -17.14 -7.62
C ALA A 302 -4.61 -17.88 -6.70
N ILE A 303 -4.96 -17.31 -5.54
CA ILE A 303 -6.00 -17.86 -4.67
C ILE A 303 -7.36 -17.86 -5.39
N PHE A 304 -7.74 -16.76 -6.04
CA PHE A 304 -8.98 -16.69 -6.82
C PHE A 304 -8.98 -17.67 -8.00
N MET A 305 -7.83 -17.85 -8.64
CA MET A 305 -7.66 -18.80 -9.74
C MET A 305 -7.83 -20.25 -9.26
N GLY A 306 -7.16 -20.64 -8.17
CA GLY A 306 -7.32 -21.97 -7.56
C GLY A 306 -8.74 -22.23 -7.06
N ALA A 307 -9.35 -21.23 -6.42
CA ALA A 307 -10.75 -21.28 -6.00
C ALA A 307 -11.73 -21.45 -7.17
N GLY A 308 -11.56 -20.66 -8.23
CA GLY A 308 -12.36 -20.73 -9.45
C GLY A 308 -12.23 -22.09 -10.16
N LEU A 309 -11.00 -22.60 -10.26
CA LEU A 309 -10.74 -23.96 -10.76
C LEU A 309 -11.46 -25.01 -9.93
N GLY A 310 -11.37 -24.93 -8.59
CA GLY A 310 -12.07 -25.86 -7.70
C GLY A 310 -13.58 -25.89 -7.93
N VAL A 311 -14.20 -24.72 -8.03
CA VAL A 311 -15.64 -24.61 -8.32
C VAL A 311 -15.97 -25.18 -9.69
N ILE A 312 -15.24 -24.82 -10.73
CA ILE A 312 -15.57 -25.25 -12.10
C ILE A 312 -15.33 -26.75 -12.30
N ILE A 313 -14.22 -27.30 -11.79
CA ILE A 313 -13.93 -28.73 -11.84
C ILE A 313 -15.03 -29.51 -11.10
N PHE A 314 -15.42 -29.06 -9.91
CA PHE A 314 -16.45 -29.71 -9.12
C PHE A 314 -17.83 -29.60 -9.79
N ALA A 315 -18.21 -28.41 -10.26
CA ALA A 315 -19.49 -28.16 -10.90
C ALA A 315 -19.66 -28.97 -12.20
N LEU A 316 -18.64 -29.00 -13.05
CA LEU A 316 -18.66 -29.69 -14.34
C LEU A 316 -18.23 -31.17 -14.28
N ARG A 317 -17.86 -31.68 -13.10
CA ARG A 317 -17.39 -33.06 -12.89
C ARG A 317 -16.13 -33.41 -13.72
N MET A 318 -15.22 -32.46 -13.91
CA MET A 318 -14.01 -32.64 -14.70
C MET A 318 -12.88 -33.34 -13.92
N PHE A 319 -13.21 -34.46 -13.26
CA PHE A 319 -12.27 -35.21 -12.43
C PHE A 319 -11.26 -36.05 -13.24
N TYR A 320 -11.39 -36.10 -14.56
CA TYR A 320 -10.47 -36.81 -15.45
C TYR A 320 -9.15 -36.06 -15.65
N TYR A 321 -9.09 -34.76 -15.35
CA TYR A 321 -7.85 -34.00 -15.37
C TYR A 321 -7.00 -34.24 -14.12
N SER A 322 -5.68 -34.15 -14.29
CA SER A 322 -4.73 -34.26 -13.18
C SER A 322 -4.89 -33.06 -12.23
N ARG A 323 -5.38 -33.32 -11.01
CA ARG A 323 -5.50 -32.32 -9.93
C ARG A 323 -4.18 -31.62 -9.65
N ILE A 324 -3.08 -32.38 -9.63
CA ILE A 324 -1.73 -31.84 -9.41
C ILE A 324 -1.35 -30.85 -10.51
N GLN A 325 -1.72 -31.12 -11.76
CA GLN A 325 -1.41 -30.23 -12.88
C GLN A 325 -2.26 -28.96 -12.82
N LEU A 326 -3.58 -29.09 -12.64
CA LEU A 326 -4.49 -27.94 -12.58
C LEU A 326 -4.21 -27.02 -11.39
N PHE A 327 -4.03 -27.56 -10.18
CA PHE A 327 -3.76 -26.74 -8.98
C PHE A 327 -2.28 -26.39 -8.79
N GLY A 328 -1.36 -27.19 -9.34
CA GLY A 328 0.06 -26.87 -9.34
C GLY A 328 0.39 -25.71 -10.27
N THR A 329 -0.38 -25.50 -11.34
CA THR A 329 -0.10 -24.43 -12.30
C THR A 329 -0.19 -23.03 -11.67
N PRO A 330 -1.27 -22.65 -10.93
CA PRO A 330 -1.28 -21.40 -10.17
C PRO A 330 -0.13 -21.27 -9.16
N ALA A 331 0.30 -22.36 -8.53
CA ALA A 331 1.40 -22.32 -7.56
C ALA A 331 2.76 -22.03 -8.23
N VAL A 332 3.04 -22.71 -9.36
CA VAL A 332 4.25 -22.42 -10.17
C VAL A 332 4.20 -21.01 -10.76
N LEU A 333 3.01 -20.57 -11.18
CA LEU A 333 2.79 -19.22 -11.69
C LEU A 333 3.16 -18.15 -10.66
N VAL A 334 2.73 -18.28 -9.40
CA VAL A 334 3.15 -17.38 -8.30
C VAL A 334 4.67 -17.41 -8.14
N GLY A 335 5.30 -18.58 -8.23
CA GLY A 335 6.76 -18.70 -8.19
C GLY A 335 7.45 -17.89 -9.30
N PHE A 336 6.98 -17.99 -10.53
CA PHE A 336 7.50 -17.21 -11.65
C PHE A 336 7.26 -15.72 -11.51
N GLU A 337 6.08 -15.31 -11.05
CA GLU A 337 5.77 -13.92 -10.79
C GLU A 337 6.69 -13.32 -9.73
N LEU A 338 6.93 -14.04 -8.63
CA LEU A 338 7.86 -13.61 -7.57
C LEU A 338 9.28 -13.43 -8.11
N VAL A 339 9.76 -14.33 -8.97
CA VAL A 339 11.07 -14.21 -9.62
C VAL A 339 11.10 -12.98 -10.53
N LEU A 340 10.08 -12.76 -11.36
CA LEU A 340 10.01 -11.57 -12.22
C LEU A 340 9.95 -10.28 -11.43
N PHE A 341 9.18 -10.23 -10.34
CA PHE A 341 9.12 -9.06 -9.47
C PHE A 341 10.44 -8.81 -8.76
N TYR A 342 11.13 -9.86 -8.32
CA TYR A 342 12.45 -9.74 -7.74
C TYR A 342 13.47 -9.21 -8.76
N LEU A 343 13.45 -9.72 -9.99
CA LEU A 343 14.31 -9.23 -11.08
C LEU A 343 13.98 -7.77 -11.43
N TYR A 344 12.69 -7.42 -11.51
CA TYR A 344 12.24 -6.05 -11.73
C TYR A 344 12.70 -5.12 -10.60
N TYR A 345 12.61 -5.56 -9.35
CA TYR A 345 13.08 -4.83 -8.19
C TYR A 345 14.60 -4.63 -8.20
N LEU A 346 15.37 -5.67 -8.54
CA LEU A 346 16.82 -5.55 -8.70
C LEU A 346 17.18 -4.58 -9.83
N TYR A 347 16.47 -4.66 -10.96
CA TYR A 347 16.66 -3.76 -12.10
C TYR A 347 16.32 -2.32 -11.72
N SER A 348 15.21 -2.07 -11.03
CA SER A 348 14.81 -0.72 -10.62
C SER A 348 15.72 -0.15 -9.52
N THR A 349 16.25 -0.98 -8.63
CA THR A 349 17.14 -0.54 -7.55
C THR A 349 18.56 -0.27 -8.05
N ARG A 350 19.07 -1.07 -9.01
CA ARG A 350 20.45 -0.93 -9.53
C ARG A 350 20.57 -0.02 -10.75
N GLY A 351 19.53 0.08 -11.57
CA GLY A 351 19.58 0.82 -12.83
C GLY A 351 18.70 2.05 -12.76
N ARG A 352 19.30 3.24 -12.69
CA ARG A 352 19.03 4.50 -13.43
C ARG A 352 17.58 4.80 -13.90
N LEU A 353 16.57 4.22 -13.28
CA LEU A 353 15.14 4.48 -13.41
C LEU A 353 14.69 5.11 -12.10
N GLY A 354 15.48 6.07 -11.60
CA GLY A 354 14.91 7.15 -10.81
C GLY A 354 13.76 7.67 -11.65
N SER A 355 12.54 7.38 -11.21
CA SER A 355 11.33 7.88 -11.83
C SER A 355 11.56 9.35 -12.09
N ASP A 356 11.41 9.79 -13.35
CA ASP A 356 11.36 11.21 -13.65
C ASP A 356 10.37 11.83 -12.67
N ILE A 357 10.87 12.65 -11.76
CA ILE A 357 10.04 13.37 -10.81
C ILE A 357 9.43 14.52 -11.62
N GLU A 358 8.47 14.17 -12.47
CA GLU A 358 7.69 15.10 -13.30
C GLU A 358 6.23 15.20 -12.85
N THR A 359 5.83 14.51 -11.79
CA THR A 359 4.54 14.81 -11.19
C THR A 359 4.64 16.20 -10.56
N ARG A 360 3.88 17.16 -11.09
CA ARG A 360 3.75 18.54 -10.56
C ARG A 360 3.57 18.57 -9.03
N ALA A 361 2.92 17.55 -8.47
CA ALA A 361 2.76 17.37 -7.03
C ALA A 361 4.08 17.11 -6.29
N GLY A 362 4.98 16.27 -6.83
CA GLY A 362 6.29 16.02 -6.22
C GLY A 362 7.25 17.21 -6.36
N VAL A 363 7.15 17.95 -7.47
CA VAL A 363 7.86 19.23 -7.61
C VAL A 363 7.33 20.26 -6.62
N ARG A 364 6.01 20.36 -6.46
CA ARG A 364 5.40 21.20 -5.41
C ARG A 364 5.80 20.75 -4.03
N GLU A 365 5.84 19.46 -3.74
CA GLU A 365 6.25 18.96 -2.43
C GLU A 365 7.71 19.31 -2.13
N ILE A 366 8.63 19.22 -3.11
CA ILE A 366 10.01 19.68 -2.94
C ILE A 366 10.09 21.20 -2.75
N ILE A 367 9.26 21.97 -3.46
CA ILE A 367 9.17 23.44 -3.34
C ILE A 367 8.52 23.86 -2.01
N ASP A 368 7.52 23.13 -1.54
CA ASP A 368 6.68 23.43 -0.37
C ASP A 368 7.27 22.87 0.94
N LEU A 369 7.95 21.71 0.92
CA LEU A 369 8.80 21.23 2.03
C LEU A 369 9.91 22.23 2.33
N ASN A 370 10.39 22.93 1.30
CA ASN A 370 11.35 24.02 1.43
C ASN A 370 10.69 25.40 1.68
N GLY A 371 9.37 25.46 1.81
CA GLY A 371 8.65 26.70 2.14
C GLY A 371 9.03 27.29 3.50
N ALA A 372 9.58 26.48 4.42
CA ALA A 372 10.13 26.93 5.70
C ALA A 372 11.56 27.50 5.61
N SER A 373 12.26 27.33 4.48
CA SER A 373 13.59 27.90 4.20
C SER A 373 13.63 28.48 2.79
N ARG A 374 12.63 29.31 2.47
CA ARG A 374 12.71 30.22 1.32
C ARG A 374 13.70 31.36 1.53
N ASP A 375 14.21 31.49 2.75
CA ASP A 375 15.38 32.28 3.02
C ASP A 375 16.55 31.54 2.40
N LEU A 376 16.83 31.90 1.15
CA LEU A 376 18.12 31.68 0.51
C LEU A 376 19.23 31.97 1.53
N PRO A 377 20.36 31.24 1.48
CA PRO A 377 21.45 31.42 2.44
C PRO A 377 21.65 32.91 2.69
N GLU A 378 21.55 33.33 3.96
CA GLU A 378 21.71 34.75 4.33
C GLU A 378 22.97 35.25 3.65
N GLU A 379 22.89 36.41 2.98
CA GLU A 379 24.04 37.05 2.33
C GLU A 379 25.15 37.06 3.38
N HIS A 380 26.19 36.24 3.19
CA HIS A 380 27.34 36.25 4.08
C HIS A 380 27.92 37.66 3.96
N GLY A 381 27.78 38.43 5.06
CA GLY A 381 28.09 39.85 5.08
C GLY A 381 29.49 40.09 4.53
N ASP A 382 29.60 41.03 3.58
CA ASP A 382 30.80 41.43 2.83
C ASP A 382 32.08 40.69 3.26
N CYS A 383 32.24 39.44 2.79
CA CYS A 383 33.52 38.76 2.90
C CYS A 383 34.57 39.65 2.20
N ARG A 384 35.64 39.99 2.91
CA ARG A 384 36.79 40.67 2.33
C ARG A 384 37.33 39.76 1.22
N ILE A 385 37.11 40.18 -0.02
CA ILE A 385 37.60 39.48 -1.22
C ILE A 385 39.12 39.36 -1.10
N SER A 386 39.61 38.17 -0.80
CA SER A 386 41.06 37.94 -0.66
C SER A 386 41.69 37.68 -2.01
N GLU A 387 41.02 36.87 -2.85
CA GLU A 387 41.46 36.54 -4.20
C GLU A 387 40.28 36.62 -5.19
N PRO A 388 40.26 37.61 -6.10
CA PRO A 388 39.19 37.69 -7.10
C PRO A 388 39.23 36.50 -8.05
N VAL A 389 38.07 35.90 -8.33
CA VAL A 389 37.97 34.69 -9.18
C VAL A 389 38.50 34.89 -10.60
N GLU A 390 38.58 36.14 -11.08
CA GLU A 390 39.03 36.47 -12.43
C GLU A 390 40.37 35.80 -12.79
N THR A 391 41.33 35.73 -11.86
CA THR A 391 42.64 35.12 -12.11
C THR A 391 42.53 33.61 -12.29
N LYS A 392 41.81 32.91 -11.40
CA LYS A 392 41.58 31.45 -11.47
C LYS A 392 40.83 31.07 -12.75
N LEU A 393 39.73 31.77 -13.05
CA LEU A 393 38.94 31.53 -14.26
C LEU A 393 39.74 31.82 -15.52
N ARG A 394 40.59 32.84 -15.51
CA ARG A 394 41.48 33.13 -16.64
C ARG A 394 42.43 31.96 -16.88
N HIS A 395 43.17 31.52 -15.86
CA HIS A 395 44.09 30.40 -16.02
C HIS A 395 43.40 29.09 -16.44
N ALA A 396 42.22 28.81 -15.92
CA ALA A 396 41.46 27.62 -16.30
C ALA A 396 40.89 27.74 -17.73
N LEU A 397 40.13 28.79 -18.02
CA LEU A 397 39.35 28.88 -19.26
C LEU A 397 40.11 29.46 -20.45
N GLU A 398 41.16 30.24 -20.24
CA GLU A 398 41.97 30.77 -21.36
C GLU A 398 42.67 29.63 -22.12
N PHE A 399 42.99 28.53 -21.44
CA PHE A 399 43.52 27.31 -22.06
C PHE A 399 42.44 26.48 -22.78
N PHE A 400 41.26 26.31 -22.17
CA PHE A 400 40.21 25.44 -22.72
C PHE A 400 39.30 26.12 -23.76
N ASP A 401 38.81 27.33 -23.46
CA ASP A 401 37.90 28.10 -24.31
C ASP A 401 38.01 29.61 -24.01
N PRO A 402 38.91 30.33 -24.69
CA PRO A 402 39.10 31.76 -24.45
C PRO A 402 37.86 32.59 -24.81
N LYS A 403 36.96 32.08 -25.68
CA LYS A 403 35.70 32.76 -26.01
C LYS A 403 34.74 32.70 -24.83
N LEU A 404 34.65 31.54 -24.16
CA LEU A 404 33.84 31.38 -22.95
C LEU A 404 34.32 32.31 -21.83
N PHE A 405 35.63 32.40 -21.59
CA PHE A 405 36.17 33.33 -20.59
C PHE A 405 35.79 34.79 -20.92
N LYS A 406 35.96 35.20 -22.18
CA LYS A 406 35.59 36.55 -22.64
C LYS A 406 34.10 36.84 -22.44
N PHE A 407 33.23 35.86 -22.71
CA PHE A 407 31.79 35.96 -22.47
C PHE A 407 31.48 36.14 -20.98
N ILE A 408 31.99 35.27 -20.12
CA ILE A 408 31.77 35.32 -18.67
C ILE A 408 32.26 36.66 -18.10
N LYS A 409 33.46 37.09 -18.48
CA LYS A 409 34.05 38.37 -18.04
C LYS A 409 33.25 39.59 -18.52
N GLY A 410 32.62 39.52 -19.69
CA GLY A 410 31.76 40.59 -20.21
C GLY A 410 30.39 40.66 -19.55
N ALA A 411 29.85 39.52 -19.11
CA ALA A 411 28.52 39.42 -18.51
C ALA A 411 28.51 39.56 -16.98
N ILE A 412 29.58 39.17 -16.30
CA ILE A 412 29.65 39.06 -14.84
C ILE A 412 30.86 39.84 -14.32
N ASN A 413 30.67 40.62 -13.25
CA ASN A 413 31.77 41.32 -12.60
C ASN A 413 32.60 40.38 -11.70
N LEU A 414 33.53 39.66 -12.32
CA LEU A 414 34.40 38.66 -11.67
C LEU A 414 35.29 39.23 -10.56
N LYS A 415 35.45 40.56 -10.46
CA LYS A 415 36.23 41.18 -9.38
C LYS A 415 35.50 41.23 -8.05
N LYS A 416 34.17 41.04 -8.06
CA LYS A 416 33.32 41.05 -6.87
C LYS A 416 33.08 39.67 -6.25
N ILE A 417 33.61 38.61 -6.87
CA ILE A 417 33.36 37.23 -6.48
C ILE A 417 34.69 36.64 -6.01
N ASP A 418 34.71 36.09 -4.79
CA ASP A 418 35.88 35.42 -4.24
C ASP A 418 36.04 34.04 -4.90
N ARG A 419 37.28 33.59 -5.01
CA ARG A 419 37.66 32.26 -5.47
C ARG A 419 36.94 31.13 -4.72
N CYS A 420 36.72 31.26 -3.41
CA CYS A 420 36.07 30.24 -2.58
C CYS A 420 34.58 30.07 -2.92
N ASP A 421 33.93 31.11 -3.42
CA ASP A 421 32.50 31.11 -3.76
C ASP A 421 32.25 30.58 -5.18
N THR A 422 33.25 29.98 -5.81
CA THR A 422 33.20 29.54 -7.20
C THR A 422 33.44 28.06 -7.38
N ALA A 423 32.48 27.40 -8.04
CA ALA A 423 32.56 26.00 -8.42
C ALA A 423 32.68 25.90 -9.94
N LEU A 424 33.75 25.24 -10.40
CA LEU A 424 33.96 24.93 -11.82
C LEU A 424 33.91 23.42 -11.98
N LEU A 425 32.96 22.94 -12.77
CA LEU A 425 32.62 21.52 -12.92
C LEU A 425 32.58 21.13 -14.39
N SER A 426 32.74 19.84 -14.67
CA SER A 426 32.53 19.27 -16.01
C SER A 426 31.89 17.90 -15.85
N THR A 427 30.58 17.87 -15.61
CA THR A 427 29.83 16.64 -15.32
C THR A 427 28.40 16.69 -15.86
N ASP A 428 27.90 15.54 -16.29
CA ASP A 428 26.49 15.25 -16.56
C ASP A 428 25.78 14.56 -15.39
N GLU A 429 26.50 14.18 -14.33
CA GLU A 429 25.97 13.44 -13.19
C GLU A 429 25.52 14.38 -12.05
N ILE A 430 24.25 14.29 -11.65
CA ILE A 430 23.69 15.07 -10.55
C ILE A 430 24.40 14.78 -9.21
N ALA A 431 24.92 13.56 -9.03
CA ALA A 431 25.60 13.16 -7.80
C ALA A 431 26.83 14.02 -7.50
N GLU A 432 27.54 14.48 -8.54
CA GLU A 432 28.69 15.37 -8.37
C GLU A 432 28.26 16.75 -7.85
N ILE A 433 27.12 17.27 -8.34
CA ILE A 433 26.54 18.53 -7.82
C ILE A 433 26.07 18.36 -6.38
N GLU A 434 25.50 17.21 -6.02
CA GLU A 434 25.09 16.91 -4.65
C GLU A 434 26.31 16.87 -3.70
N SER A 435 27.46 16.39 -4.19
CA SER A 435 28.72 16.30 -3.46
C SER A 435 29.46 17.63 -3.26
N LEU A 436 29.08 18.69 -3.99
CA LEU A 436 29.61 20.03 -3.75
C LEU A 436 29.41 20.44 -2.30
N ASP A 437 30.33 21.26 -1.79
CA ASP A 437 30.18 21.81 -0.45
C ASP A 437 28.81 22.51 -0.31
N PRO A 438 28.15 22.41 0.86
CA PRO A 438 26.86 23.07 1.10
C PRO A 438 26.97 24.60 1.18
N ILE A 439 28.18 25.14 1.01
CA ILE A 439 28.48 26.57 1.03
C ILE A 439 27.85 27.18 -0.24
N GLY A 440 27.04 28.23 -0.07
CA GLY A 440 26.32 28.85 -1.18
C GLY A 440 27.28 29.49 -2.18
N HIS A 441 27.43 28.89 -3.35
CA HIS A 441 28.32 29.39 -4.39
C HIS A 441 27.71 30.60 -5.11
N ARG A 442 28.48 31.68 -5.27
CA ARG A 442 28.09 32.86 -6.07
C ARG A 442 28.25 32.66 -7.56
N LEU A 443 29.13 31.76 -7.98
CA LEU A 443 29.33 31.43 -9.39
C LEU A 443 29.55 29.93 -9.56
N LEU A 444 28.64 29.27 -10.26
CA LEU A 444 28.76 27.86 -10.63
C LEU A 444 28.84 27.74 -12.14
N VAL A 445 29.95 27.19 -12.65
CA VAL A 445 30.20 27.02 -14.08
C VAL A 445 30.27 25.53 -14.38
N ASN A 446 29.34 25.00 -15.18
CA ASN A 446 29.45 23.66 -15.72
C ASN A 446 29.91 23.71 -17.18
N LEU A 447 31.08 23.13 -17.44
CA LEU A 447 31.69 23.02 -18.77
C LEU A 447 31.10 21.90 -19.61
N HIS A 448 30.46 20.92 -18.97
CA HIS A 448 29.71 19.89 -19.67
C HIS A 448 28.43 20.48 -20.27
N LYS A 449 27.89 19.83 -21.31
CA LYS A 449 26.69 20.36 -21.95
C LYS A 449 25.47 20.11 -21.08
N THR A 450 24.71 21.15 -20.78
CA THR A 450 23.54 21.07 -19.90
C THR A 450 22.42 20.23 -20.52
N ASN A 451 22.36 20.11 -21.85
CA ASN A 451 21.40 19.27 -22.55
C ASN A 451 21.73 17.77 -22.52
N ASP A 452 22.96 17.39 -22.17
CA ASP A 452 23.35 15.98 -21.99
C ASP A 452 22.87 15.44 -20.62
N VAL A 453 22.45 16.33 -19.71
CA VAL A 453 21.91 15.96 -18.40
C VAL A 453 20.50 15.37 -18.53
N ARG A 454 20.36 14.09 -18.20
CA ARG A 454 19.11 13.33 -18.31
C ARG A 454 17.93 13.91 -17.53
N TRP A 455 18.19 14.55 -16.38
CA TRP A 455 17.16 15.07 -15.47
C TRP A 455 17.28 16.58 -15.27
N PHE A 456 17.06 17.33 -16.35
CA PHE A 456 17.26 18.78 -16.42
C PHE A 456 16.63 19.54 -15.24
N ASN A 457 15.34 19.31 -14.93
CA ASN A 457 14.66 20.02 -13.83
C ASN A 457 15.28 19.75 -12.46
N ARG A 458 15.59 18.48 -12.16
CA ARG A 458 16.22 18.10 -10.89
C ARG A 458 17.63 18.68 -10.78
N TYR A 459 18.36 18.68 -11.89
CA TYR A 459 19.68 19.28 -11.99
C TYR A 459 19.65 20.78 -11.63
N PHE A 460 18.71 21.56 -12.20
CA PHE A 460 18.56 22.97 -11.81
C PHE A 460 18.12 23.17 -10.37
N LEU A 461 17.26 22.31 -9.84
CA LEU A 461 16.87 22.39 -8.42
C LEU A 461 18.07 22.13 -7.49
N GLN A 462 18.96 21.21 -7.84
CA GLN A 462 20.17 20.97 -7.04
C GLN A 462 21.17 22.12 -7.18
N ILE A 463 21.35 22.68 -8.37
CA ILE A 463 22.16 23.91 -8.54
C ILE A 463 21.58 25.04 -7.69
N TYR A 464 20.27 25.27 -7.78
CA TYR A 464 19.60 26.32 -7.02
C TYR A 464 19.83 26.19 -5.51
N ARG A 465 19.84 24.96 -4.98
CA ARG A 465 20.13 24.70 -3.56
C ARG A 465 21.57 24.96 -3.15
N LYS A 466 22.52 24.89 -4.08
CA LYS A 466 23.96 25.10 -3.85
C LYS A 466 24.39 26.53 -4.16
N MET A 467 23.53 27.35 -4.74
CA MET A 467 23.85 28.73 -5.09
C MET A 467 23.43 29.70 -3.99
N GLU A 468 24.24 30.74 -3.83
CA GLU A 468 23.90 31.90 -3.01
C GLU A 468 22.83 32.77 -3.67
N ASN A 469 22.22 33.62 -2.87
CA ASN A 469 21.29 34.62 -3.34
C ASN A 469 21.98 35.54 -4.37
N ARG A 470 21.34 35.77 -5.52
CA ARG A 470 21.91 36.51 -6.67
C ARG A 470 23.16 35.87 -7.30
N GLY A 471 23.40 34.58 -7.03
CA GLY A 471 24.44 33.81 -7.70
C GLY A 471 24.20 33.63 -9.20
N TYR A 472 25.27 33.30 -9.92
CA TYR A 472 25.27 33.08 -11.35
C TYR A 472 25.54 31.61 -11.67
N PHE A 473 24.69 31.02 -12.52
CA PHE A 473 24.95 29.73 -13.15
C PHE A 473 25.35 29.93 -14.61
N VAL A 474 26.45 29.31 -15.03
CA VAL A 474 26.91 29.29 -16.42
C VAL A 474 26.98 27.85 -16.90
N GLY A 475 26.29 27.54 -17.99
CA GLY A 475 26.30 26.23 -18.62
C GLY A 475 26.41 26.32 -20.13
N LYS A 476 26.87 25.25 -20.77
CA LYS A 476 26.97 25.15 -22.23
C LYS A 476 25.71 24.47 -22.80
N VAL A 477 25.07 25.08 -23.78
CA VAL A 477 23.94 24.49 -24.50
C VAL A 477 24.32 24.39 -25.98
N HIS A 478 24.15 23.22 -26.58
CA HIS A 478 24.19 23.06 -28.03
C HIS A 478 22.78 23.19 -28.57
N THR A 479 22.57 24.16 -29.44
CA THR A 479 21.34 24.35 -30.21
C THR A 479 21.41 23.63 -31.55
#